data_AF-A0A948C810-F1
#
_entry.id   AF-A0A948C810-F1
#
_cell.length_a   1.000
_cell.length_b   1.000
_cell.length_c   1.000
_cell.angle_alpha   90.00
_cell.angle_beta   90.00
_cell.angle_gamma   90.00
#
_symmetry.space_group_name_H-M   'P 1'
#
loop_
_entity.id
_entity.type
_entity.pdbx_description
1 polymer ?
#
loop_
_entity_poly.entity_id
_entity_poly.type
_entity_poly.pdbx_seq_one_letter_code
_entity_poly.pdbx_strand_id
1 'polypeptide(L)' 'MLDAYKYAHRLGITTKDSISTANLDGPLIRKELAKMISVYATKVVGLEPNHSKICNFSDVEEESEEMKYYMDLSCKL' A
#
# COMPACT_ATOMS: atom_id res chain seq x y z
N MET A 1 -7.40 16.51 -5.69
CA MET A 1 -6.52 16.15 -4.55
C MET A 1 -7.30 15.80 -3.29
N LEU A 2 -8.21 16.67 -2.81
CA LEU A 2 -9.01 16.37 -1.61
C LEU A 2 -9.81 15.06 -1.71
N ASP A 3 -10.44 14.81 -2.86
CA ASP A 3 -11.22 13.57 -3.05
C ASP A 3 -10.34 12.33 -3.11
N ALA A 4 -9.16 12.43 -3.73
CA ALA A 4 -8.17 11.34 -3.75
C ALA A 4 -7.66 11.02 -2.34
N TYR A 5 -7.38 12.04 -1.53
CA TYR A 5 -7.02 11.87 -0.12
C TYR A 5 -8.16 11.20 0.67
N LYS A 6 -9.39 11.71 0.57
CA LYS A 6 -10.55 11.13 1.27
C LYS A 6 -10.80 9.68 0.86
N TYR A 7 -10.64 9.38 -0.44
CA TYR A 7 -10.77 8.04 -0.97
C TYR A 7 -9.70 7.10 -0.41
N ALA A 8 -8.43 7.52 -0.47
CA ALA A 8 -7.31 6.77 0.07
C ALA A 8 -7.46 6.53 1.57
N HIS A 9 -7.86 7.55 2.33
CA HIS A 9 -8.07 7.45 3.77
C HIS A 9 -9.21 6.48 4.10
N ARG A 10 -10.35 6.59 3.41
CA ARG A 10 -11.49 5.65 3.57
C ARG A 10 -11.11 4.19 3.30
N LEU A 11 -10.21 3.95 2.35
CA LEU A 11 -9.74 2.59 2.04
C LEU A 11 -8.62 2.11 2.97
N GLY A 12 -8.08 2.97 3.84
CA GLY A 12 -6.90 2.66 4.68
C GLY A 12 -5.58 2.66 3.91
N ILE A 13 -5.55 3.26 2.72
CA ILE A 13 -4.31 3.46 1.94
C ILE A 13 -3.40 4.47 2.64
N THR A 14 -3.97 5.58 3.12
CA THR A 14 -3.27 6.52 4.00
C THR A 14 -3.92 6.51 5.37
N THR A 15 -3.09 6.53 6.40
CA THR A 15 -3.50 6.65 7.82
C THR A 15 -3.20 8.05 8.37
N LYS A 16 -2.75 8.99 7.52
CA LYS A 16 -2.59 10.39 7.93
C LYS A 16 -3.96 10.99 8.20
N ASP A 17 -4.09 11.68 9.33
CA ASP A 17 -5.36 12.27 9.79
C ASP A 17 -5.73 13.54 9.01
N SER A 18 -4.75 14.23 8.43
CA SER A 18 -4.96 15.42 7.62
C SER A 18 -4.31 15.32 6.24
N ILE A 19 -4.94 15.98 5.25
CA ILE A 19 -4.37 16.11 3.91
C ILE A 19 -3.06 16.91 3.92
N SER A 20 -2.88 17.84 4.87
CA SER A 20 -1.67 18.64 5.01
C SER A 20 -0.45 17.84 5.48
N THR A 21 -0.67 16.67 6.09
CA THR A 21 0.39 15.76 6.55
C THR A 21 0.57 14.56 5.62
N ALA A 22 -0.27 14.45 4.59
CA ALA A 22 -0.11 13.48 3.53
C ALA A 22 0.97 13.95 2.55
N ASN A 23 1.82 13.02 2.11
CA ASN A 23 2.81 13.29 1.08
C ASN A 23 2.12 13.33 -0.30
N LEU A 24 1.69 14.52 -0.73
CA LEU A 24 0.98 14.72 -2.00
C LEU A 24 1.91 15.08 -3.16
N ASP A 25 2.98 15.81 -2.87
CA ASP A 25 3.87 16.39 -3.88
C ASP A 25 5.26 15.72 -3.92
N GLY A 26 5.57 14.87 -2.93
CA GLY A 26 6.82 14.14 -2.88
C GLY A 26 6.83 12.93 -3.83
N PRO A 27 8.03 12.34 -4.04
CA PRO A 27 8.16 11.16 -4.88
C PRO A 27 7.41 9.98 -4.26
N LEU A 28 6.76 9.20 -5.11
CA LEU A 28 6.12 7.96 -4.69
C LEU A 28 7.17 6.89 -4.46
N ILE A 29 7.31 6.41 -3.22
CA ILE A 29 8.26 5.37 -2.87
C ILE A 29 7.66 4.01 -3.20
N ARG A 30 8.47 3.07 -3.71
CA ARG A 30 8.00 1.74 -4.14
C ARG A 30 7.17 1.01 -3.07
N LYS A 31 7.54 1.11 -1.79
CA LYS A 31 6.79 0.49 -0.67
C LYS A 31 5.41 1.13 -0.44
N GLU A 32 5.32 2.45 -0.60
CA GLU A 32 4.05 3.18 -0.50
C GLU A 32 3.14 2.79 -1.68
N LEU A 33 3.71 2.69 -2.88
CA LEU A 33 3.00 2.18 -4.06
C LEU A 33 2.49 0.74 -3.85
N ALA A 34 3.29 -0.14 -3.26
CA ALA A 34 2.90 -1.53 -2.97
C ALA A 34 1.64 -1.56 -2.09
N LYS A 35 1.57 -0.72 -1.05
CA LYS A 35 0.36 -0.55 -0.25
C LYS A 35 -0.82 -0.02 -1.06
N MET A 36 -0.62 1.07 -1.80
CA MET A 36 -1.69 1.71 -2.60
C MET A 36 -2.33 0.71 -3.57
N ILE A 37 -1.51 0.01 -4.35
CA ILE A 37 -1.99 -0.97 -5.34
C ILE A 37 -2.64 -2.16 -4.65
N SER A 38 -2.03 -2.72 -3.61
CA SER A 38 -2.56 -3.92 -2.95
C SER A 38 -3.93 -3.69 -2.32
N VAL A 39 -4.12 -2.54 -1.66
CA VAL A 39 -5.41 -2.17 -1.08
C VAL A 39 -6.45 -1.94 -2.18
N TYR A 40 -6.06 -1.30 -3.28
CA TYR A 40 -6.99 -1.10 -4.40
C TYR A 40 -7.39 -2.42 -5.06
N ALA A 41 -6.42 -3.28 -5.37
CA ALA A 41 -6.64 -4.59 -5.95
C ALA A 41 -7.57 -5.47 -5.10
N THR A 42 -7.34 -5.52 -3.79
CA THR A 42 -8.15 -6.34 -2.88
C THR A 42 -9.53 -5.72 -2.60
N LYS A 43 -9.62 -4.43 -2.28
CA LYS A 43 -10.88 -3.82 -1.81
C LYS A 43 -11.79 -3.28 -2.91
N VAL A 44 -11.23 -2.95 -4.08
CA VAL A 44 -11.99 -2.32 -5.17
C VAL A 44 -12.17 -3.29 -6.33
N VAL A 45 -11.09 -3.97 -6.73
CA VAL A 45 -11.16 -4.95 -7.83
C VAL A 45 -11.64 -6.32 -7.33
N GLY A 46 -11.40 -6.66 -6.06
CA GLY A 46 -11.76 -7.96 -5.49
C GLY A 46 -10.77 -9.07 -5.85
N LEU A 47 -9.49 -8.73 -6.06
CA LEU A 47 -8.44 -9.72 -6.28
C LEU A 47 -8.06 -10.41 -4.97
N GLU A 48 -7.89 -11.72 -5.05
CA GLU A 48 -7.44 -12.56 -3.95
C GLU A 48 -5.96 -12.93 -4.15
N PRO A 49 -5.12 -12.86 -3.10
CA PRO A 49 -3.71 -13.18 -3.21
C PRO A 49 -3.47 -14.67 -3.48
N ASN A 50 -2.50 -14.97 -4.35
CA ASN A 50 -2.04 -16.32 -4.56
C ASN A 50 -1.13 -16.78 -3.41
N HIS A 51 -1.70 -17.51 -2.45
CA HIS A 51 -0.98 -18.02 -1.27
C HIS A 51 0.11 -19.06 -1.57
N SER A 52 0.15 -19.63 -2.78
CA SER A 52 1.22 -20.55 -3.18
C SER A 52 2.46 -19.84 -3.73
N LYS A 53 2.35 -18.54 -4.04
CA LYS A 53 3.47 -17.73 -4.53
C LYS A 53 4.34 -17.29 -3.35
N ILE A 54 5.64 -17.55 -3.46
CA ILE A 54 6.64 -17.13 -2.47
C ILE A 54 7.37 -15.90 -3.01
N CYS A 55 7.36 -14.82 -2.24
CA CYS A 55 7.97 -13.54 -2.57
C CYS A 55 9.06 -13.23 -1.56
N ASN A 56 10.32 -13.22 -2.02
CA ASN A 56 11.47 -12.94 -1.18
C ASN A 56 12.05 -11.58 -1.53
N PHE A 57 12.07 -10.68 -0.56
CA PHE A 57 12.69 -9.37 -0.67
C PHE A 57 13.87 -9.33 0.30
N SER A 58 15.07 -9.04 -0.21
CA SER A 58 16.31 -9.03 0.59
C SER A 58 16.46 -7.77 1.43
N ASP A 59 15.67 -6.74 1.16
CA ASP A 59 15.80 -5.38 1.65
C ASP A 59 14.63 -4.94 2.55
N VAL A 60 14.02 -5.88 3.29
CA VAL A 60 12.83 -5.61 4.11
C VAL A 60 13.08 -5.58 5.61
N GLU A 61 14.23 -6.01 6.12
CA GLU A 61 14.43 -6.23 7.56
C GLU A 61 14.16 -4.97 8.40
N GLU A 62 14.59 -3.80 7.93
CA GLU A 62 14.43 -2.51 8.61
C GLU A 62 13.04 -1.86 8.41
N GLU A 63 12.19 -2.43 7.56
CA GLU A 63 10.86 -1.88 7.31
C GLU A 63 9.86 -2.24 8.41
N SER A 64 8.83 -1.39 8.55
CA SER A 64 7.71 -1.67 9.46
C SER A 64 6.94 -2.94 9.04
N GLU A 65 6.30 -3.61 10.00
CA GLU A 65 5.48 -4.79 9.74
C GLU A 65 4.38 -4.55 8.70
N GLU A 66 3.76 -3.36 8.73
CA GLU A 66 2.76 -2.96 7.75
C GLU A 66 3.35 -2.94 6.33
N MET A 67 4.53 -2.33 6.15
CA MET A 67 5.16 -2.28 4.84
C MET A 67 5.63 -3.65 4.37
N LYS A 68 6.18 -4.48 5.26
CA LYS A 68 6.53 -5.88 4.97
C LYS A 68 5.32 -6.66 4.43
N TYR A 69 4.17 -6.51 5.09
CA TYR A 69 2.92 -7.13 4.67
C TYR A 69 2.50 -6.68 3.27
N TYR A 70 2.47 -5.37 3.00
CA TYR A 70 2.05 -4.87 1.68
C TYR A 70 3.05 -5.17 0.56
N MET A 71 4.35 -5.28 0.86
CA MET A 71 5.35 -5.72 -0.11
C MET A 71 5.10 -7.17 -0.53
N ASP A 72 4.90 -8.07 0.42
CA ASP A 72 4.55 -9.48 0.15
C ASP A 72 3.20 -9.60 -0.57
N LEU A 73 2.17 -8.91 -0.08
CA LEU A 73 0.83 -8.92 -0.68
C LEU A 73 0.86 -8.44 -2.13
N SER A 74 1.57 -7.34 -2.42
CA SER A 74 1.67 -6.79 -3.78
C SER A 74 2.29 -7.77 -4.78
N CYS A 75 3.16 -8.67 -4.32
CA CYS A 75 3.77 -9.69 -5.14
C CYS A 75 2.86 -10.91 -5.32
N LYS A 76 1.94 -11.18 -4.37
CA LYS A 76 1.00 -12.31 -4.43
C LYS A 76 -0.28 -12.01 -5.23
N LEU A 77 -0.61 -10.74 -5.40
CA LEU A 77 -1.67 -10.26 -6.29
C LEU A 77 -1.21 -10.29 -7.76
#